data_AF-A0A349Q0V1-F1
#
_entry.id   AF-A0A349Q0V1-F1
#
_cell.length_a   1.000
_cell.length_b   1.000
_cell.length_c   1.000
_cell.angle_alpha   90.00
_cell.angle_beta   90.00
_cell.angle_gamma   90.00
#
_symmetry.space_group_name_H-M   'P 1'
#
loop_
_entity.id
_entity.type
_entity.pdbx_description
1 polymer ?
#
loop_
_entity_poly.entity_id
_entity_poly.type
_entity_poly.pdbx_seq_one_letter_code
_entity_poly.pdbx_strand_id
1 'polypeptide(L)' 'MAGNSYGTLFRITTFGESHGEALGGIIDGCPSGIALDLEAIQIEMSRRKPGQSAIVTQR' A
#
# COMPACT_ATOMS: atom_id res chain seq x y z
N MET A 1 11.49 -10.05 13.60
CA MET A 1 10.35 -10.40 12.73
C MET A 1 10.87 -10.43 11.30
N ALA A 2 11.18 -11.62 10.79
CA ALA A 2 11.84 -11.79 9.50
C ALA A 2 10.80 -12.28 8.47
N GLY A 3 10.43 -11.41 7.54
CA GLY A 3 9.42 -11.73 6.52
C GLY A 3 8.69 -10.52 5.95
N ASN A 4 9.33 -9.36 5.87
CA ASN A 4 8.72 -8.14 5.34
C ASN A 4 8.97 -7.95 3.83
N SER A 5 9.69 -8.88 3.19
CA SER A 5 10.00 -8.86 1.77
C SER A 5 9.30 -10.02 1.05
N TYR A 6 8.61 -9.75 -0.05
CA TYR A 6 7.94 -10.74 -0.89
C TYR A 6 8.37 -10.57 -2.36
N GLY A 7 8.69 -11.68 -3.04
CA GLY A 7 9.12 -11.69 -4.44
C GLY A 7 10.64 -11.76 -4.64
N THR A 8 11.06 -12.11 -5.87
CA THR A 8 12.47 -12.27 -6.27
C THR A 8 12.90 -11.26 -7.32
N LEU A 9 12.21 -11.22 -8.47
CA LEU A 9 12.47 -10.26 -9.54
C LEU A 9 11.69 -8.96 -9.35
N PHE A 10 10.41 -9.06 -9.02
CA PHE A 10 9.59 -7.94 -8.56
C PHE A 10 9.39 -8.09 -7.06
N ARG A 11 10.17 -7.32 -6.29
CA ARG A 11 10.26 -7.49 -4.84
C ARG A 11 9.58 -6.35 -4.12
N ILE A 12 8.70 -6.68 -3.18
CA ILE A 12 8.00 -5.71 -2.34
C ILE A 12 8.50 -5.88 -0.92
N THR A 13 8.98 -4.80 -0.32
CA THR A 13 9.43 -4.79 1.07
C THR A 13 8.59 -3.79 1.85
N THR A 14 7.93 -4.19 2.93
CA THR A 14 7.11 -3.29 3.76
C THR A 14 7.82 -2.92 5.06
N PHE A 15 7.49 -1.75 5.61
CA PHE A 15 7.99 -1.29 6.90
C PHE A 15 7.00 -0.33 7.56
N GLY A 16 7.22 -0.08 8.85
CA GLY A 16 6.34 0.73 9.69
C GLY A 16 5.43 -0.12 10.57
N GLU A 17 4.93 0.52 11.61
CA GLU A 17 4.09 -0.09 12.63
C GLU A 17 2.76 0.67 12.74
N SER A 18 1.70 0.03 13.23
CA SER A 18 0.36 0.63 13.28
C SER A 18 0.25 1.88 14.16
N HIS A 19 1.18 2.05 15.11
CA HIS A 19 1.26 3.21 16.01
C HIS A 19 2.43 4.14 15.69
N GLY A 20 3.17 3.86 14.61
CA GLY A 20 4.30 4.67 14.18
C GLY A 20 3.82 5.91 13.44
N GLU A 21 4.74 6.84 13.24
CA GLU A 21 4.47 8.09 12.53
C GLU A 21 4.04 7.85 11.07
N ALA A 22 4.56 6.80 10.43
CA ALA A 22 4.21 6.43 9.06
C ALA A 22 4.34 4.93 8.80
N LEU A 23 3.64 4.50 7.74
CA LEU A 23 3.73 3.18 7.13
C LEU A 23 4.31 3.34 5.72
N GLY A 24 5.12 2.39 5.27
CA GLY A 24 5.77 2.49 3.97
C GLY A 24 6.14 1.14 3.36
N GLY A 25 6.61 1.20 2.11
CA GLY A 25 7.14 0.06 1.41
C GLY A 25 8.03 0.45 0.23
N ILE A 26 8.88 -0.48 -0.17
CA ILE A 26 9.81 -0.38 -1.29
C ILE A 26 9.38 -1.40 -2.34
N ILE A 27 9.37 -1.00 -3.61
CA ILE A 27 9.10 -1.87 -4.75
C ILE A 27 10.34 -1.87 -5.63
N ASP A 28 11.02 -3.01 -5.71
CA ASP A 28 12.19 -3.24 -6.56
C ASP A 28 11.81 -4.07 -7.79
N GLY A 29 12.50 -3.83 -8.91
CA GLY A 29 12.30 -4.57 -10.15
C GLY A 29 11.12 -4.07 -11.00
N CYS A 30 10.61 -2.87 -10.71
CA CYS A 30 9.64 -2.22 -11.59
C CYS A 30 10.33 -1.81 -12.90
N PRO A 31 9.82 -2.21 -14.07
CA PRO A 31 10.41 -1.82 -15.35
C PRO A 31 10.28 -0.32 -15.57
N SER A 32 11.32 0.28 -16.17
CA SER A 32 11.34 1.71 -16.50
C SER A 32 10.30 2.06 -17.58
N GLY A 33 9.73 3.26 -17.50
CA GLY A 33 8.77 3.77 -18.49
C GLY A 33 7.30 3.53 -18.13
N ILE A 34 7.02 2.93 -16.97
CA ILE A 34 5.66 2.90 -16.40
C ILE A 34 5.37 4.27 -15.77
N ALA A 35 4.29 4.91 -16.24
CA ALA A 35 3.74 6.07 -15.56
C ALA A 35 3.04 5.61 -14.27
N LEU A 36 3.50 6.11 -13.13
CA LEU A 36 2.86 5.86 -11.84
C LEU A 36 1.69 6.82 -11.68
N ASP A 37 0.47 6.29 -11.77
CA ASP A 37 -0.74 7.03 -11.49
C ASP A 37 -1.04 7.00 -9.99
N LEU A 38 -0.76 8.11 -9.31
CA LEU A 38 -1.03 8.26 -7.88
C LEU A 38 -2.52 8.30 -7.56
N GLU A 39 -3.37 8.74 -8.50
CA GLU A 39 -4.82 8.78 -8.30
C GLU A 39 -5.39 7.37 -8.28
N ALA A 40 -4.94 6.51 -9.21
CA ALA A 40 -5.31 5.09 -9.22
C ALA A 40 -4.91 4.38 -7.90
N ILE A 41 -3.72 4.66 -7.38
CA ILE A 41 -3.27 4.12 -6.09
C ILE A 41 -4.17 4.60 -4.95
N GLN A 42 -4.51 5.90 -4.92
CA GLN A 42 -5.38 6.46 -3.89
C GLN A 42 -6.80 5.89 -3.96
N ILE A 43 -7.33 5.63 -5.17
CA ILE A 43 -8.63 4.98 -5.36
C ILE A 43 -8.61 3.57 -4.76
N GLU A 44 -7.60 2.76 -5.08
CA GLU A 44 -7.46 1.41 -4.53
C GLU A 44 -7.31 1.41 -3.01
N MET A 45 -6.55 2.36 -2.45
CA MET A 45 -6.44 2.54 -1.00
C MET A 45 -7.78 2.96 -0.37
N SER A 46 -8.53 3.83 -1.04
CA SER A 46 -9.83 4.31 -0.57
C SER A 46 -10.88 3.21 -0.58
N ARG A 47 -10.85 2.30 -1.55
CA ARG A 47 -11.72 1.10 -1.60
C ARG A 47 -11.54 0.20 -0.38
N ARG A 48 -10.35 0.15 0.21
CA ARG A 48 -10.07 -0.62 1.44
C ARG A 48 -10.55 0.07 2.71
N LYS A 49 -10.83 1.38 2.68
CA LYS A 49 -11.24 2.14 3.85
C LYS A 49 -12.68 1.75 4.24
N PRO A 50 -12.91 1.16 5.43
CA PRO A 50 -14.27 0.96 5.95
C PRO A 50 -14.89 2.34 6.23
N GLY A 51 -16.15 2.54 5.83
CA GLY A 51 -16.84 3.84 5.98
C GLY A 51 -17.67 4.28 4.76
N GLN A 52 -17.58 3.58 3.62
CA GLN A 52 -18.23 4.00 2.36
C GLN A 52 -19.68 3.52 2.18
N SER A 53 -20.26 2.82 3.16
CA SER A 53 -21.62 2.29 3.09
C SER A 53 -22.46 2.81 4.25
N ALA A 54 -23.78 2.92 4.07
CA ALA A 54 -24.70 3.37 5.11
C ALA A 54 -24.77 2.44 6.35
N ILE A 55 -24.13 1.26 6.28
CA ILE A 55 -24.16 0.21 7.33
C ILE A 55 -22.94 0.31 8.27
N VAL A 56 -21.95 1.14 7.97
CA VAL A 56 -20.75 1.31 8.80
C VAL A 56 -20.84 2.58 9.64
N THR A 57 -20.36 2.52 10.87
CA THR A 57 -20.33 3.67 11.80
C THR A 57 -19.54 4.82 11.18
N GLN A 58 -20.15 6.02 11.12
CA GLN A 58 -19.47 7.23 10.67
C GLN A 58 -18.22 7.49 11.51
N ARG A 59 -17.16 7.96 10.85
CA ARG A 59 -15.87 8.29 11.44
C ARG A 59 -15.60 9.77 11.29
#